data_AF-A0A7I8J942-F1
#
_entry.id   AF-A0A7I8J942-F1
#
_cell.length_a   1.000
_cell.length_b   1.000
_cell.length_c   1.000
_cell.angle_alpha   90.00
_cell.angle_beta   90.00
_cell.angle_gamma   90.00
#
_symmetry.space_group_name_H-M   'P 1'
#
loop_
_entity.id
_entity.type
_entity.pdbx_description
1 polymer ?
#
loop_
_entity_poly.entity_id
_entity_poly.type
_entity_poly.pdbx_seq_one_letter_code
_entity_poly.pdbx_strand_id
1 'polypeptide(L)'
;MGSSLDGSGYGLPRDLGSQDQMQNEFLLRDIEVREITLQKLEAEVNRRNLSLCKLRSASIELDRKKADLFNEIQVSREKLKNEDLQGAVERLKSMLGVLKDLEKCESDFQSSCKQQCANMQVELVDIEKGISDTDRNKVDDSFLVRSIADAHDKLNSAKRELGAKRRAILSLKRQLDDVPVQSELIQYEHQFSGLYVHIQERLQQTRQYYDTYNALLEMKELMLKELSLLNSISSQFQEAIVDTTGRLKLMDSMEAILKGTQQKLKKVEAGLHAEQKIRDSLEEEYSAAVTEHRRFSSFLKASQRLGTQAPI
;
A
#
# COMPACT_ATOMS: atom_id res chain seq x y z
N MET A 1 85.82 -79.14 -41.35
CA MET A 1 85.22 -78.89 -42.68
C MET A 1 84.06 -77.94 -42.41
N GLY A 2 84.21 -76.62 -42.52
CA GLY A 2 84.49 -75.87 -43.75
C GLY A 2 83.13 -75.43 -44.31
N SER A 3 82.63 -74.25 -43.90
CA SER A 3 82.45 -73.05 -44.76
C SER A 3 80.98 -72.96 -45.27
N SER A 4 80.26 -71.84 -45.33
CA SER A 4 80.60 -70.42 -45.31
C SER A 4 79.32 -69.55 -45.36
N LEU A 5 79.40 -68.29 -44.85
CA LEU A 5 78.77 -67.03 -45.32
C LEU A 5 77.24 -66.85 -45.20
N ASP A 6 76.62 -65.69 -44.98
CA ASP A 6 76.97 -64.31 -44.58
C ASP A 6 75.62 -63.53 -44.45
N GLY A 7 75.57 -62.37 -43.80
CA GLY A 7 74.57 -61.33 -44.10
C GLY A 7 73.59 -60.85 -43.01
N SER A 8 73.97 -59.74 -42.35
CA SER A 8 73.21 -58.48 -42.17
C SER A 8 71.67 -58.49 -41.98
N GLY A 9 71.19 -57.80 -40.93
CA GLY A 9 69.98 -56.98 -41.09
C GLY A 9 69.06 -56.85 -39.88
N TYR A 10 69.11 -55.66 -39.27
CA TYR A 10 68.00 -54.91 -38.65
C TYR A 10 67.34 -55.46 -37.38
N GLY A 11 67.54 -54.71 -36.29
CA GLY A 11 66.61 -54.73 -35.17
C GLY A 11 65.21 -54.33 -35.63
N LEU A 12 64.23 -55.15 -35.30
CA LEU A 12 62.82 -54.83 -35.42
C LEU A 12 62.29 -54.45 -34.03
N PRO A 13 61.74 -53.23 -33.85
CA PRO A 13 61.10 -52.85 -32.61
C PRO A 13 59.83 -53.66 -32.42
N ARG A 14 59.64 -54.14 -31.18
CA ARG A 14 58.45 -54.83 -30.73
C ARG A 14 57.27 -53.86 -30.85
N ASP A 15 56.30 -54.19 -31.69
CA ASP A 15 55.11 -53.42 -32.07
C ASP A 15 54.10 -53.28 -30.91
N LEU A 16 54.51 -52.61 -29.82
CA LEU A 16 53.65 -52.25 -28.69
C LEU A 16 52.79 -51.01 -28.99
N GLY A 17 53.04 -50.31 -30.11
CA GLY A 17 52.31 -49.10 -30.51
C GLY A 17 50.94 -49.38 -31.12
N SER A 18 50.77 -50.48 -31.85
CA SER A 18 49.53 -50.77 -32.59
C SER A 18 48.37 -51.24 -31.70
N GLN A 19 48.67 -51.92 -30.59
CA GLN A 19 47.66 -52.41 -29.65
C GLN A 19 47.14 -51.29 -28.72
N ASP A 20 48.05 -50.45 -28.21
CA ASP A 20 47.69 -49.25 -27.44
C ASP A 20 46.95 -48.21 -28.28
N GLN A 21 47.23 -48.10 -29.59
CA GLN A 21 46.48 -47.22 -30.50
C GLN A 21 45.04 -47.69 -30.70
N MET A 22 44.81 -48.98 -30.96
CA MET A 22 43.44 -49.52 -31.07
C MET A 22 42.65 -49.38 -29.76
N GLN A 23 43.32 -49.57 -28.62
CA GLN A 23 42.67 -49.48 -27.32
C GLN A 23 42.32 -48.03 -26.95
N ASN A 24 43.17 -47.07 -27.30
CA ASN A 24 42.87 -45.64 -27.18
C ASN A 24 41.74 -45.20 -28.12
N GLU A 25 41.70 -45.70 -29.36
CA GLU A 25 40.63 -45.36 -30.32
C GLU A 25 39.26 -45.90 -29.87
N PHE A 26 39.23 -47.09 -29.29
CA PHE A 26 38.02 -47.66 -28.68
C PHE A 26 37.56 -46.83 -27.47
N LEU A 27 38.49 -46.44 -26.59
CA LEU A 27 38.19 -45.59 -25.43
C LEU A 27 37.70 -44.20 -25.84
N LEU A 28 38.27 -43.61 -26.90
CA LEU A 28 37.83 -42.33 -27.47
C LEU A 28 36.40 -42.40 -27.98
N ARG A 29 36.04 -43.46 -28.71
CA ARG A 29 34.65 -43.70 -29.13
C ARG A 29 33.70 -43.86 -27.95
N ASP A 30 34.13 -44.57 -26.90
CA ASP A 30 33.29 -44.79 -25.72
C ASP A 30 33.09 -43.49 -24.92
N ILE A 31 34.11 -42.63 -24.86
CA ILE A 31 34.02 -41.28 -24.28
C ILE A 31 33.08 -40.40 -25.12
N GLU A 32 33.22 -40.41 -26.44
CA GLU A 32 32.38 -39.61 -27.36
C GLU A 32 30.91 -40.02 -27.27
N VAL A 33 30.63 -41.33 -27.21
CA VAL A 33 29.27 -41.84 -26.99
C VAL A 33 28.73 -41.40 -25.62
N ARG A 34 29.54 -41.45 -24.56
CA ARG A 34 29.14 -40.98 -23.22
C ARG A 34 28.87 -39.47 -23.21
N GLU A 35 29.67 -38.66 -23.88
CA GLU A 35 29.45 -37.21 -24.02
C GLU A 35 28.13 -36.92 -24.74
N ILE A 36 27.83 -37.63 -25.83
CA ILE A 36 26.54 -37.49 -26.53
C ILE A 36 25.38 -37.90 -25.63
N THR A 37 25.52 -38.95 -24.81
CA THR A 37 24.47 -39.34 -23.85
C THR A 37 24.29 -38.32 -22.74
N LEU A 38 25.37 -37.73 -22.23
CA LEU A 38 25.33 -36.66 -21.23
C LEU A 38 24.64 -35.41 -21.77
N GLN A 39 24.96 -34.98 -22.99
CA GLN A 39 24.30 -33.84 -23.64
C GLN A 39 22.79 -34.08 -23.83
N LYS A 40 22.39 -35.32 -24.17
CA LYS A 40 20.97 -35.68 -24.28
C LYS A 40 20.26 -35.61 -22.92
N LEU A 41 20.87 -36.17 -21.87
CA LEU A 41 20.35 -36.12 -20.50
C LEU A 41 20.24 -34.68 -20.00
N GLU A 42 21.24 -33.85 -20.26
CA GLU A 42 21.27 -32.44 -19.86
C GLU A 42 20.18 -31.63 -20.58
N ALA A 43 19.98 -31.87 -21.88
CA ALA A 43 18.86 -31.29 -22.62
C ALA A 43 17.49 -31.73 -22.06
N GLU A 44 17.36 -32.98 -21.62
CA GLU A 44 16.12 -33.51 -21.03
C GLU A 44 15.84 -32.92 -19.64
N VAL A 45 16.88 -32.77 -18.81
CA VAL A 45 16.81 -32.06 -17.51
C VAL A 45 16.39 -30.61 -17.71
N ASN A 46 16.97 -29.92 -18.70
CA ASN A 46 16.62 -28.54 -19.02
C ASN A 46 15.16 -28.41 -19.48
N ARG A 47 14.66 -29.34 -20.31
CA ARG A 47 13.24 -29.38 -20.69
C ARG A 47 12.32 -29.59 -19.49
N ARG A 48 12.66 -30.53 -18.60
CA ARG A 48 11.88 -30.80 -17.38
C ARG A 48 11.88 -29.59 -16.45
N ASN A 49 13.03 -28.94 -16.26
CA ASN A 49 13.13 -27.72 -15.46
C ASN A 49 12.27 -26.59 -16.03
N LEU A 50 12.26 -26.40 -17.34
CA LEU A 50 11.41 -25.40 -17.99
C LEU A 50 9.91 -25.68 -17.76
N SER A 51 9.51 -26.95 -17.84
CA SER A 51 8.14 -27.39 -17.54
C SER A 51 7.78 -27.19 -16.07
N LEU A 52 8.72 -27.47 -15.16
CA LEU A 52 8.55 -27.31 -13.72
C LEU A 52 8.41 -25.83 -13.34
N CYS A 53 9.18 -24.94 -13.99
CA CYS A 53 9.02 -23.49 -13.85
C CYS A 53 7.64 -23.01 -14.28
N LYS A 54 7.11 -23.50 -15.42
CA LYS A 54 5.75 -23.17 -15.89
C LYS A 54 4.66 -23.66 -14.93
N LEU A 55 4.82 -24.86 -14.37
CA LEU A 55 3.88 -25.40 -13.37
C LEU A 55 3.93 -24.61 -12.06
N ARG A 56 5.13 -24.22 -11.61
CA ARG A 56 5.30 -23.38 -10.42
C ARG A 56 4.65 -22.01 -10.59
N SER A 57 4.85 -21.35 -11.72
CA SER A 57 4.20 -20.05 -11.98
C SER A 57 2.68 -20.18 -12.01
N ALA A 58 2.14 -21.25 -12.60
CA ALA A 58 0.70 -21.50 -12.62
C ALA A 58 0.13 -21.78 -11.22
N SER A 59 0.86 -22.52 -10.37
CA SER A 59 0.46 -22.77 -8.98
C SER A 59 0.39 -21.47 -8.17
N ILE A 60 1.42 -20.61 -8.31
CA ILE A 60 1.47 -19.30 -7.62
C ILE A 60 0.28 -18.42 -8.07
N GLU A 61 -0.07 -18.46 -9.36
CA GLU A 61 -1.20 -17.69 -9.89
C GLU A 61 -2.55 -18.21 -9.36
N LEU A 62 -2.71 -19.53 -9.20
CA LEU A 62 -3.91 -20.13 -8.59
C LEU A 62 -4.02 -19.79 -7.10
N ASP A 63 -2.92 -19.83 -6.36
CA ASP A 63 -2.89 -19.46 -4.94
C ASP A 63 -3.25 -17.98 -4.76
N ARG A 64 -2.78 -17.11 -5.66
CA ARG A 64 -3.16 -15.70 -5.69
C ARG A 64 -4.67 -15.52 -5.93
N LYS A 65 -5.23 -16.16 -6.96
CA LYS A 65 -6.68 -16.10 -7.27
C LYS A 65 -7.53 -16.61 -6.10
N LYS A 66 -7.07 -17.66 -5.42
CA LYS A 66 -7.74 -18.20 -4.23
C LYS A 66 -7.73 -17.21 -3.08
N ALA A 67 -6.61 -16.52 -2.84
CA ALA A 67 -6.53 -15.48 -1.81
C ALA A 67 -7.44 -14.29 -2.13
N ASP A 68 -7.48 -13.86 -3.40
CA ASP A 68 -8.34 -12.76 -3.85
C ASP A 68 -9.84 -13.10 -3.66
N LEU A 69 -10.27 -14.29 -4.10
CA LEU A 69 -11.64 -14.77 -3.88
C LEU A 69 -11.99 -14.90 -2.39
N PHE A 70 -11.05 -15.34 -1.56
CA PHE A 70 -11.26 -15.45 -0.12
C PHE A 70 -11.49 -14.07 0.52
N ASN A 71 -10.70 -13.07 0.10
CA ASN A 71 -10.87 -11.69 0.53
C ASN A 71 -12.22 -11.12 0.07
N GLU A 72 -12.63 -11.36 -1.18
CA GLU A 72 -13.95 -10.93 -1.69
C GLU A 72 -15.11 -11.56 -0.91
N ILE A 73 -15.02 -12.85 -0.58
CA ILE A 73 -16.01 -13.55 0.26
C ILE A 73 -16.04 -12.96 1.66
N GLN A 74 -14.88 -12.65 2.25
CA GLN A 74 -14.81 -12.06 3.58
C GLN A 74 -15.41 -10.64 3.60
N VAL A 75 -15.07 -9.80 2.61
CA VAL A 75 -15.63 -8.45 2.45
C VAL A 75 -17.15 -8.53 2.24
N SER A 76 -17.62 -9.47 1.41
CA SER A 76 -19.05 -9.66 1.19
C SER A 76 -19.76 -10.15 2.46
N ARG A 77 -19.12 -11.01 3.25
CA ARG A 77 -19.64 -11.46 4.56
C ARG A 77 -19.67 -10.34 5.59
N GLU A 78 -18.66 -9.47 5.62
CA GLU A 78 -18.62 -8.30 6.49
C GLU A 78 -19.66 -7.27 6.06
N LYS A 79 -19.83 -7.05 4.75
CA LYS A 79 -20.91 -6.23 4.19
C LYS A 79 -22.28 -6.79 4.55
N LEU A 80 -22.52 -8.10 4.47
CA LEU A 80 -23.78 -8.72 4.91
C LEU A 80 -24.02 -8.64 6.43
N LYS A 81 -22.96 -8.55 7.24
CA LYS A 81 -23.08 -8.28 8.68
C LYS A 81 -23.34 -6.81 8.98
N ASN A 82 -22.80 -5.90 8.17
CA ASN A 82 -22.92 -4.45 8.33
C ASN A 82 -24.19 -3.88 7.65
N GLU A 83 -24.69 -4.53 6.60
CA GLU A 83 -26.02 -4.31 6.02
C GLU A 83 -27.07 -4.90 6.94
N ASP A 84 -27.27 -4.21 8.08
CA ASP A 84 -28.52 -3.87 8.75
C ASP A 84 -29.65 -4.92 8.82
N LEU A 85 -29.42 -6.22 8.60
CA LEU A 85 -30.43 -7.27 8.75
C LEU A 85 -30.72 -7.49 10.23
N GLN A 86 -29.70 -7.48 11.07
CA GLN A 86 -29.88 -7.56 12.52
C GLN A 86 -30.45 -6.25 13.09
N GLY A 87 -30.02 -5.10 12.55
CA GLY A 87 -30.60 -3.80 12.89
C GLY A 87 -32.07 -3.66 12.44
N ALA A 88 -32.44 -4.20 11.28
CA ALA A 88 -33.80 -4.24 10.75
C ALA A 88 -34.68 -5.24 11.51
N VAL A 89 -34.15 -6.40 11.89
CA VAL A 89 -34.88 -7.38 12.72
C VAL A 89 -35.15 -6.82 14.12
N GLU A 90 -34.18 -6.13 14.74
CA GLU A 90 -34.41 -5.48 16.04
C GLU A 90 -35.34 -4.25 15.92
N ARG A 91 -35.30 -3.50 14.82
CA ARG A 91 -36.30 -2.45 14.51
C ARG A 91 -37.70 -3.02 14.33
N LEU A 92 -37.83 -4.14 13.62
CA LEU A 92 -39.13 -4.79 13.41
C LEU A 92 -39.69 -5.37 14.71
N LYS A 93 -38.84 -5.95 15.57
CA LYS A 93 -39.24 -6.38 16.92
C LYS A 93 -39.70 -5.21 17.79
N SER A 94 -38.98 -4.09 17.78
CA SER A 94 -39.37 -2.92 18.56
C SER A 94 -40.67 -2.29 18.03
N MET A 95 -40.84 -2.20 16.71
CA MET A 95 -42.09 -1.76 16.09
C MET A 95 -43.26 -2.69 16.42
N LEU A 96 -43.05 -4.01 16.43
CA LEU A 96 -44.08 -4.97 16.82
C LEU A 96 -44.46 -4.84 18.32
N GLY A 97 -43.50 -4.54 19.19
CA GLY A 97 -43.75 -4.23 20.60
C GLY A 97 -44.63 -2.99 20.76
N VAL A 98 -44.25 -1.89 20.08
CA VAL A 98 -45.02 -0.64 20.11
C VAL A 98 -46.45 -0.83 19.56
N LEU A 99 -46.63 -1.65 18.52
CA LEU A 99 -47.97 -1.96 17.99
C LEU A 99 -48.85 -2.70 19.02
N LYS A 100 -48.30 -3.69 19.73
CA LYS A 100 -49.05 -4.41 20.78
C LYS A 100 -49.40 -3.51 21.97
N ASP A 101 -48.49 -2.63 22.36
CA ASP A 101 -48.74 -1.66 23.44
C ASP A 101 -49.81 -0.64 23.03
N LEU A 102 -49.81 -0.22 21.76
CA LEU A 102 -50.80 0.71 21.22
C LEU A 102 -52.18 0.05 21.13
N GLU A 103 -52.27 -1.20 20.68
CA GLU A 103 -53.52 -1.97 20.62
C GLU A 103 -54.12 -2.17 22.02
N LYS A 104 -53.27 -2.42 23.03
CA LYS A 104 -53.71 -2.49 24.43
C LYS A 104 -54.21 -1.13 24.93
N CYS A 105 -53.46 -0.06 24.68
CA CYS A 105 -53.87 1.30 25.04
C CYS A 105 -55.18 1.72 24.34
N GLU A 106 -55.40 1.31 23.10
CA GLU A 106 -56.62 1.56 22.35
C GLU A 106 -57.81 0.84 22.98
N SER A 107 -57.67 -0.45 23.31
CA SER A 107 -58.69 -1.22 24.02
C SER A 107 -59.03 -0.61 25.38
N ASP A 108 -58.00 -0.23 26.16
CA ASP A 108 -58.16 0.40 27.47
C ASP A 108 -58.85 1.77 27.34
N PHE A 109 -58.44 2.59 26.36
CA PHE A 109 -59.07 3.88 26.07
C PHE A 109 -60.52 3.73 25.62
N GLN A 110 -60.82 2.75 24.76
CA GLN A 110 -62.18 2.51 24.29
C GLN A 110 -63.10 2.08 25.46
N SER A 111 -62.58 1.29 26.39
CA SER A 111 -63.31 0.93 27.62
C SER A 111 -63.54 2.15 28.53
N SER A 112 -62.53 2.99 28.71
CA SER A 112 -62.61 4.24 29.49
C SER A 112 -63.58 5.24 28.87
N CYS A 113 -63.58 5.38 27.54
CA CYS A 113 -64.50 6.24 26.81
C CYS A 113 -65.95 5.75 26.95
N LYS A 114 -66.20 4.44 26.82
CA LYS A 114 -67.54 3.86 27.08
C LYS A 114 -68.01 4.13 28.51
N GLN A 115 -67.14 3.97 29.50
CA GLN A 115 -67.45 4.26 30.90
C GLN A 115 -67.74 5.76 31.11
N GLN A 116 -66.93 6.64 30.54
CA GLN A 116 -67.13 8.09 30.63
C GLN A 116 -68.40 8.55 29.92
N CYS A 117 -68.74 7.99 28.75
CA CYS A 117 -70.00 8.27 28.08
C CYS A 117 -71.20 7.82 28.92
N ALA A 118 -71.13 6.64 29.57
CA ALA A 118 -72.19 6.19 30.48
C ALA A 118 -72.32 7.13 31.69
N ASN A 119 -71.20 7.55 32.29
CA ASN A 119 -71.20 8.51 33.39
C ASN A 119 -71.76 9.87 32.98
N MET A 120 -71.33 10.42 31.83
CA MET A 120 -71.84 11.67 31.28
C MET A 120 -73.33 11.57 30.95
N GLN A 121 -73.82 10.40 30.52
CA GLN A 121 -75.24 10.20 30.24
C GLN A 121 -76.07 10.18 31.53
N VAL A 122 -75.52 9.66 32.64
CA VAL A 122 -76.13 9.77 33.98
C VAL A 122 -76.11 11.22 34.48
N GLU A 123 -74.97 11.91 34.35
CA GLU A 123 -74.85 13.33 34.73
C GLU A 123 -75.76 14.22 33.89
N LEU A 124 -75.96 13.96 32.59
CA LEU A 124 -76.91 14.68 31.76
C LEU A 124 -78.35 14.49 32.25
N VAL A 125 -78.73 13.28 32.69
CA VAL A 125 -80.05 13.03 33.27
C VAL A 125 -80.24 13.78 34.60
N ASP A 126 -79.18 13.87 35.42
CA ASP A 126 -79.20 14.63 36.69
C ASP A 126 -79.18 16.15 36.46
N ILE A 127 -78.44 16.63 35.46
CA ILE A 127 -78.40 18.05 35.07
C ILE A 127 -79.71 18.45 34.38
N GLU A 128 -80.32 17.60 33.56
CA GLU A 128 -81.63 17.87 32.95
C GLU A 128 -82.74 17.98 34.00
N LYS A 129 -82.63 17.21 35.11
CA LYS A 129 -83.43 17.43 36.33
C LYS A 129 -83.12 18.76 37.02
N GLY A 130 -81.84 19.16 37.10
CA GLY A 130 -81.42 20.41 37.74
C GLY A 130 -81.69 21.69 36.93
N ILE A 131 -81.69 21.62 35.60
CA ILE A 131 -81.99 22.75 34.70
C ILE A 131 -83.47 23.16 34.78
N SER A 132 -84.36 22.24 35.19
CA SER A 132 -85.75 22.59 35.51
C SER A 132 -85.85 23.56 36.70
N ASP A 133 -84.79 23.74 37.48
CA ASP A 133 -84.83 24.37 38.80
C ASP A 133 -83.92 25.59 38.99
N THR A 134 -83.26 26.17 37.97
CA THR A 134 -82.49 27.41 38.24
C THR A 134 -82.42 28.44 37.11
N ASP A 135 -82.91 29.63 37.49
CA ASP A 135 -82.95 30.92 36.80
C ASP A 135 -81.55 31.47 36.48
N ARG A 136 -81.41 32.07 35.30
CA ARG A 136 -80.16 32.65 34.75
C ARG A 136 -80.10 34.13 35.07
N ASN A 137 -78.97 34.61 35.62
CA ASN A 137 -78.25 35.84 35.21
C ASN A 137 -77.49 36.49 36.37
N LYS A 138 -76.18 36.21 36.48
CA LYS A 138 -75.13 37.17 36.91
C LYS A 138 -73.80 36.73 36.28
N VAL A 139 -73.41 37.33 35.15
CA VAL A 139 -72.06 37.15 34.62
C VAL A 139 -71.16 38.13 35.37
N ASP A 140 -70.25 37.57 36.16
CA ASP A 140 -69.36 38.26 37.09
C ASP A 140 -68.17 38.89 36.33
N ASP A 141 -68.04 40.22 36.40
CA ASP A 141 -66.98 41.01 35.74
C ASP A 141 -65.56 40.58 36.20
N SER A 142 -65.46 40.01 37.41
CA SER A 142 -64.23 39.42 37.94
C SER A 142 -63.70 38.25 37.09
N PHE A 143 -64.61 37.49 36.47
CA PHE A 143 -64.28 36.34 35.63
C PHE A 143 -63.61 36.77 34.31
N LEU A 144 -64.07 37.89 33.72
CA LEU A 144 -63.52 38.42 32.48
C LEU A 144 -62.08 38.92 32.69
N VAL A 145 -61.83 39.68 33.76
CA VAL A 145 -60.50 40.19 34.10
C VAL A 145 -59.52 39.04 34.35
N ARG A 146 -59.96 38.00 35.07
CA ARG A 146 -59.15 36.79 35.31
C ARG A 146 -58.85 36.04 34.01
N SER A 147 -59.82 35.90 33.12
CA SER A 147 -59.61 35.27 31.80
C SER A 147 -58.62 36.04 30.92
N ILE A 148 -58.60 37.37 30.98
CA ILE A 148 -57.63 38.19 30.25
C ILE A 148 -56.23 38.03 30.82
N ALA A 149 -56.08 38.01 32.14
CA ALA A 149 -54.81 37.76 32.81
C ALA A 149 -54.25 36.37 32.46
N ASP A 150 -55.08 35.34 32.52
CA ASP A 150 -54.71 33.97 32.14
C ASP A 150 -54.29 33.86 30.66
N ALA A 151 -54.99 34.57 29.76
CA ALA A 151 -54.62 34.62 28.34
C ALA A 151 -53.28 35.35 28.13
N HIS A 152 -53.03 36.43 28.88
CA HIS A 152 -51.77 37.17 28.84
C HIS A 152 -50.59 36.34 29.36
N ASP A 153 -50.78 35.56 30.43
CA ASP A 153 -49.76 34.66 30.96
C ASP A 153 -49.47 33.49 30.02
N LYS A 154 -50.50 32.91 29.38
CA LYS A 154 -50.33 31.92 28.30
C LYS A 154 -49.55 32.51 27.13
N LEU A 155 -49.84 33.74 26.72
CA LEU A 155 -49.09 34.44 25.66
C LEU A 155 -47.62 34.66 26.06
N ASN A 156 -47.35 35.06 27.29
CA ASN A 156 -45.98 35.26 27.78
C ASN A 156 -45.22 33.95 27.93
N SER A 157 -45.88 32.87 28.35
CA SER A 157 -45.32 31.52 28.36
C SER A 157 -44.96 31.06 26.95
N ALA A 158 -45.87 31.21 25.99
CA ALA A 158 -45.63 30.88 24.59
C ALA A 158 -44.49 31.71 23.97
N LYS A 159 -44.41 33.01 24.29
CA LYS A 159 -43.28 33.88 23.89
C LYS A 159 -41.96 33.39 24.48
N ARG A 160 -41.93 32.97 25.76
CA ARG A 160 -40.74 32.41 26.41
C ARG A 160 -40.31 31.11 25.75
N GLU A 161 -41.25 30.22 25.46
CA GLU A 161 -40.98 28.96 24.77
C GLU A 161 -40.44 29.19 23.35
N LEU A 162 -41.08 30.07 22.58
CA LEU A 162 -40.59 30.46 21.24
C LEU A 162 -39.17 31.04 21.32
N GLY A 163 -38.89 31.88 22.32
CA GLY A 163 -37.56 32.40 22.58
C GLY A 163 -36.54 31.29 22.88
N ALA A 164 -36.92 30.28 23.67
CA ALA A 164 -36.08 29.13 23.97
C ALA A 164 -35.81 28.28 22.71
N LYS A 165 -36.83 28.00 21.90
CA LYS A 165 -36.68 27.28 20.63
C LYS A 165 -35.80 28.04 19.63
N ARG A 166 -35.94 29.37 19.52
CA ARG A 166 -35.07 30.20 18.68
C ARG A 166 -33.61 30.14 19.11
N ARG A 167 -33.34 30.21 20.43
CA ARG A 167 -31.98 30.03 20.96
C ARG A 167 -31.42 28.65 20.64
N ALA A 168 -32.23 27.59 20.77
CA ALA A 168 -31.82 26.23 20.40
C ALA A 168 -31.51 26.11 18.89
N ILE A 169 -32.34 26.67 18.01
CA ILE A 169 -32.11 26.68 16.56
C ILE A 169 -30.79 27.41 16.22
N LEU A 170 -30.53 28.56 16.85
CA LEU A 170 -29.27 29.30 16.65
C LEU A 170 -28.07 28.48 17.13
N SER A 171 -28.20 27.76 18.24
CA SER A 171 -27.15 26.85 18.72
C SER A 171 -26.88 25.73 17.72
N LEU A 172 -27.92 25.10 17.18
CA LEU A 172 -27.79 24.04 16.17
C LEU A 172 -27.19 24.57 14.87
N LYS A 173 -27.53 25.79 14.44
CA LYS A 173 -26.92 26.43 13.27
C LYS A 173 -25.43 26.63 13.46
N ARG A 174 -24.99 27.14 14.62
CA ARG A 174 -23.57 27.27 14.93
C ARG A 174 -22.85 25.93 14.89
N GLN A 175 -23.43 24.89 15.48
CA GLN A 175 -22.87 23.53 15.42
C GLN A 175 -22.81 22.96 14.00
N LEU A 176 -23.73 23.37 13.11
CA LEU A 176 -23.70 22.97 11.71
C LEU A 176 -22.65 23.76 10.92
N ASP A 177 -22.49 25.05 11.21
CA ASP A 177 -21.46 25.91 10.61
C ASP A 177 -20.04 25.46 11.05
N ASP A 178 -19.90 24.83 12.22
CA ASP A 178 -18.64 24.21 12.67
C ASP A 178 -18.29 22.94 11.87
N VAL A 179 -19.23 22.35 11.13
CA VAL A 179 -18.98 21.17 10.29
C VAL A 179 -18.48 21.64 8.92
N PRO A 180 -17.27 21.24 8.49
CA PRO A 180 -16.72 21.71 7.25
C PRO A 180 -17.58 21.30 6.05
N VAL A 181 -17.83 22.26 5.16
CA VAL A 181 -18.64 22.05 3.96
C VAL A 181 -17.81 21.28 2.92
N GLN A 182 -18.47 20.59 1.98
CA GLN A 182 -17.79 19.85 0.91
C GLN A 182 -16.73 20.68 0.15
N SER A 183 -16.98 21.97 -0.06
CA SER A 183 -16.00 22.88 -0.68
C SER A 183 -14.75 23.09 0.18
N GLU A 184 -14.90 23.18 1.49
CA GLU A 184 -13.78 23.33 2.43
C GLU A 184 -12.98 22.02 2.51
N LEU A 185 -13.66 20.88 2.49
CA LEU A 185 -13.01 19.57 2.43
C LEU A 185 -12.12 19.42 1.18
N ILE A 186 -12.61 19.86 0.01
CA ILE A 186 -11.84 19.88 -1.24
C ILE A 186 -10.64 20.83 -1.13
N GLN A 187 -10.80 22.00 -0.50
CA GLN A 187 -9.68 22.92 -0.27
C GLN A 187 -8.62 22.29 0.63
N TYR A 188 -9.03 21.61 1.71
CA TYR A 188 -8.10 20.89 2.58
C TYR A 188 -7.40 19.76 1.85
N GLU A 189 -8.11 18.99 1.01
CA GLU A 189 -7.50 17.95 0.19
C GLU A 189 -6.40 18.53 -0.73
N HIS A 190 -6.69 19.64 -1.41
CA HIS A 190 -5.69 20.32 -2.23
C HIS A 190 -4.50 20.82 -1.39
N GLN A 191 -4.77 21.44 -0.23
CA GLN A 191 -3.71 21.93 0.65
C GLN A 191 -2.85 20.79 1.20
N PHE A 192 -3.45 19.66 1.60
CA PHE A 192 -2.72 18.48 2.05
C PHE A 192 -1.91 17.85 0.93
N SER A 193 -2.46 17.79 -0.29
CA SER A 193 -1.70 17.28 -1.44
C SER A 193 -0.48 18.15 -1.76
N GLY A 194 -0.63 19.49 -1.71
CA GLY A 194 0.47 20.42 -1.89
C GLY A 194 1.51 20.33 -0.77
N LEU A 195 1.06 20.23 0.49
CA LEU A 195 1.94 20.03 1.64
C LEU A 195 2.71 18.70 1.52
N TYR A 196 2.05 17.64 1.08
CA TYR A 196 2.68 16.34 0.87
C TYR A 196 3.80 16.42 -0.17
N VAL A 197 3.55 17.07 -1.32
CA VAL A 197 4.58 17.31 -2.33
C VAL A 197 5.75 18.10 -1.74
N HIS A 198 5.48 19.16 -0.97
CA HIS A 198 6.54 19.94 -0.34
C HIS A 198 7.40 19.12 0.65
N ILE A 199 6.76 18.26 1.45
CA ILE A 199 7.47 17.37 2.38
C ILE A 199 8.35 16.37 1.60
N GLN A 200 7.85 15.81 0.50
CA GLN A 200 8.63 14.89 -0.34
C GLN A 200 9.82 15.59 -0.99
N GLU A 201 9.64 16.80 -1.52
CA GLU A 201 10.73 17.61 -2.06
C GLU A 201 11.81 17.90 -1.00
N ARG A 202 11.40 18.28 0.22
CA ARG A 202 12.34 18.51 1.33
C ARG A 202 13.09 17.24 1.70
N LEU A 203 12.41 16.10 1.78
CA LEU A 203 13.04 14.81 2.06
C LEU A 203 14.08 14.45 0.97
N GLN A 204 13.74 14.66 -0.30
CA GLN A 204 14.65 14.43 -1.42
C GLN A 204 15.89 15.35 -1.32
N GLN A 205 15.69 16.64 -1.04
CA GLN A 205 16.79 17.58 -0.83
C GLN A 205 17.69 17.16 0.34
N THR A 206 17.11 16.78 1.48
CA THR A 206 17.86 16.29 2.64
C THR A 206 18.70 15.07 2.28
N ARG A 207 18.15 14.10 1.55
CA ARG A 207 18.91 12.92 1.07
C ARG A 207 20.09 13.33 0.20
N GLN A 208 19.87 14.20 -0.79
CA GLN A 208 20.94 14.71 -1.67
C GLN A 208 22.05 15.42 -0.88
N TYR A 209 21.70 16.19 0.17
CA TYR A 209 22.68 16.81 1.04
C TYR A 209 23.52 15.78 1.80
N TYR A 210 22.90 14.72 2.33
CA TYR A 210 23.63 13.63 2.98
C TYR A 210 24.51 12.86 2.00
N ASP A 211 24.03 12.57 0.79
CA ASP A 211 24.82 11.89 -0.24
C ASP A 211 26.06 12.72 -0.61
N THR A 212 25.88 14.02 -0.82
CA THR A 212 26.98 14.96 -1.12
C THR A 212 27.95 15.06 0.05
N TYR A 213 27.44 15.16 1.28
CA TYR A 213 28.26 15.21 2.48
C TYR A 213 29.11 13.94 2.65
N ASN A 214 28.51 12.76 2.46
CA ASN A 214 29.20 11.48 2.55
C ASN A 214 30.29 11.36 1.47
N ALA A 215 30.00 11.77 0.23
CA ALA A 215 30.99 11.79 -0.85
C ALA A 215 32.18 12.72 -0.53
N LEU A 216 31.91 13.92 0.02
CA LEU A 216 32.96 14.86 0.43
C LEU A 216 33.76 14.32 1.63
N LEU A 217 33.12 13.62 2.55
CA LEU A 217 33.78 12.97 3.69
C LEU A 217 34.73 11.87 3.21
N GLU A 218 34.27 11.00 2.31
CA GLU A 218 35.11 9.96 1.69
C GLU A 218 36.30 10.58 0.94
N MET A 219 36.08 11.65 0.17
CA MET A 219 37.15 12.37 -0.51
C MET A 219 38.17 12.94 0.48
N LYS A 220 37.71 13.54 1.58
CA LYS A 220 38.59 14.03 2.66
C LYS A 220 39.43 12.90 3.26
N GLU A 221 38.82 11.76 3.54
CA GLU A 221 39.56 10.61 4.07
C GLU A 221 40.60 10.07 3.09
N LEU A 222 40.29 10.02 1.80
CA LEU A 222 41.23 9.63 0.76
C LEU A 222 42.40 10.62 0.65
N MET A 223 42.13 11.93 0.69
CA MET A 223 43.18 12.96 0.70
C MET A 223 44.09 12.84 1.93
N LEU A 224 43.53 12.54 3.12
CA LEU A 224 44.35 12.31 4.32
C LEU A 224 45.23 11.06 4.19
N LYS A 225 44.71 9.98 3.57
CA LYS A 225 45.50 8.77 3.27
C LYS A 225 46.61 9.07 2.27
N GLU A 226 46.35 9.88 1.25
CA GLU A 226 47.37 10.34 0.29
C GLU A 226 48.46 11.17 0.97
N LEU A 227 48.08 12.12 1.82
CA LEU A 227 49.04 12.93 2.57
C LEU A 227 49.92 12.06 3.49
N SER A 228 49.32 11.10 4.19
CA SER A 228 50.05 10.15 5.02
C SER A 228 51.00 9.28 4.20
N LEU A 229 50.58 8.84 3.01
CA LEU A 229 51.40 8.07 2.09
C LEU A 229 52.59 8.89 1.58
N LEU A 230 52.37 10.13 1.14
CA LEU A 230 53.42 11.03 0.67
C LEU A 230 54.44 11.34 1.78
N ASN A 231 53.98 11.61 3.00
CA ASN A 231 54.87 11.79 4.15
C ASN A 231 55.70 10.53 4.43
N SER A 232 55.09 9.34 4.35
CA SER A 232 55.80 8.06 4.52
C SER A 232 56.85 7.85 3.43
N ILE A 233 56.52 8.13 2.17
CA ILE A 233 57.45 8.03 1.04
C ILE A 233 58.62 9.01 1.23
N SER A 234 58.35 10.26 1.64
CA SER A 234 59.39 11.26 1.87
C SER A 234 60.37 10.82 2.97
N SER A 235 59.87 10.25 4.08
CA SER A 235 60.71 9.72 5.15
C SER A 235 61.54 8.51 4.68
N GLN A 236 60.90 7.54 4.04
CA GLN A 236 61.58 6.35 3.52
C GLN A 236 62.63 6.71 2.47
N PHE A 237 62.38 7.70 1.63
CA PHE A 237 63.34 8.15 0.61
C PHE A 237 64.62 8.72 1.23
N GLN A 238 64.49 9.56 2.28
CA GLN A 238 65.65 10.13 2.97
C GLN A 238 66.55 9.05 3.59
N GLU A 239 65.95 8.02 4.18
CA GLU A 239 66.70 6.92 4.81
C GLU A 239 67.27 5.93 3.78
N ALA A 240 66.52 5.62 2.73
CA ALA A 240 66.85 4.55 1.77
C ALA A 240 67.89 4.95 0.73
N ILE A 241 68.03 6.24 0.37
CA ILE A 241 68.91 6.65 -0.73
C ILE A 241 70.40 6.48 -0.42
N VAL A 242 70.76 6.47 0.87
CA VAL A 242 72.14 6.34 1.35
C VAL A 242 72.74 4.97 1.03
N ASP A 243 71.93 3.90 1.03
CA ASP A 243 72.38 2.53 0.79
C ASP A 243 71.72 1.89 -0.45
N THR A 244 72.46 1.05 -1.17
CA THR A 244 71.96 0.35 -2.36
C THR A 244 70.86 -0.65 -2.00
N THR A 245 70.96 -1.30 -0.85
CA THR A 245 69.91 -2.21 -0.34
C THR A 245 68.65 -1.43 0.04
N GLY A 246 68.81 -0.25 0.64
CA GLY A 246 67.72 0.67 0.94
C GLY A 246 66.95 1.08 -0.32
N ARG A 247 67.66 1.45 -1.39
CA ARG A 247 67.05 1.81 -2.69
C ARG A 247 66.22 0.67 -3.30
N LEU A 248 66.72 -0.57 -3.25
CA LEU A 248 65.96 -1.73 -3.74
C LEU A 248 64.68 -1.96 -2.93
N LYS A 249 64.75 -1.89 -1.59
CA LYS A 249 63.56 -2.03 -0.74
C LYS A 249 62.51 -0.92 -0.98
N LEU A 250 62.97 0.31 -1.21
CA LEU A 250 62.08 1.42 -1.57
C LEU A 250 61.40 1.19 -2.92
N MET A 251 62.13 0.65 -3.89
CA MET A 251 61.58 0.31 -5.20
C MET A 251 60.51 -0.79 -5.10
N ASP A 252 60.78 -1.85 -4.33
CA ASP A 252 59.81 -2.92 -4.07
C ASP A 252 58.56 -2.40 -3.33
N SER A 253 58.73 -1.49 -2.36
CA SER A 253 57.60 -0.90 -1.63
C SER A 253 56.74 -0.01 -2.52
N MET A 254 57.36 0.82 -3.38
CA MET A 254 56.65 1.63 -4.37
C MET A 254 55.88 0.77 -5.38
N GLU A 255 56.48 -0.32 -5.86
CA GLU A 255 55.80 -1.25 -6.77
C GLU A 255 54.60 -1.93 -6.09
N ALA A 256 54.73 -2.33 -4.83
CA ALA A 256 53.63 -2.90 -4.05
C ALA A 256 52.49 -1.88 -3.84
N ILE A 257 52.82 -0.62 -3.55
CA ILE A 257 51.84 0.48 -3.41
C ILE A 257 51.09 0.69 -4.73
N LEU A 258 51.80 0.79 -5.86
CA LEU A 258 51.21 0.97 -7.19
C LEU A 258 50.27 -0.18 -7.57
N LYS A 259 50.68 -1.44 -7.32
CA LYS A 259 49.81 -2.60 -7.56
C LYS A 259 48.56 -2.55 -6.67
N GLY A 260 48.72 -2.19 -5.40
CA GLY A 260 47.62 -2.06 -4.45
C GLY A 260 46.62 -0.95 -4.82
N THR A 261 47.10 0.21 -5.26
CA THR A 261 46.23 1.32 -5.71
C THR A 261 45.52 0.96 -7.01
N GLN A 262 46.21 0.33 -7.97
CA GLN A 262 45.59 -0.12 -9.22
C GLN A 262 44.51 -1.19 -8.99
N GLN A 263 44.71 -2.10 -8.04
CA GLN A 263 43.70 -3.10 -7.67
C GLN A 263 42.47 -2.44 -7.03
N LYS A 264 42.67 -1.46 -6.14
CA LYS A 264 41.56 -0.70 -5.53
C LYS A 264 40.78 0.09 -6.59
N LEU A 265 41.47 0.74 -7.52
CA LEU A 265 40.84 1.48 -8.61
C LEU A 265 39.93 0.58 -9.44
N LYS A 266 40.44 -0.57 -9.91
CA LYS A 266 39.65 -1.55 -10.66
C LYS A 266 38.40 -2.02 -9.90
N LYS A 267 38.49 -2.19 -8.58
CA LYS A 267 37.35 -2.59 -7.75
C LYS A 267 36.29 -1.48 -7.69
N VAL A 268 36.70 -0.22 -7.55
CA VAL A 268 35.79 0.93 -7.54
C VAL A 268 35.14 1.12 -8.90
N GLU A 269 35.90 1.02 -9.99
CA GLU A 269 35.37 1.10 -11.37
C GLU A 269 34.34 0.00 -11.66
N ALA A 270 34.60 -1.24 -11.21
CA ALA A 270 33.65 -2.34 -11.35
C ALA A 270 32.35 -2.08 -10.56
N GLY A 271 32.45 -1.53 -9.35
CA GLY A 271 31.29 -1.12 -8.54
C GLY A 271 30.49 -0.01 -9.21
N LEU A 272 31.18 1.02 -9.75
CA LEU A 272 30.56 2.12 -10.47
C LEU A 272 29.78 1.63 -11.69
N HIS A 273 30.37 0.74 -12.49
CA HIS A 273 29.69 0.18 -13.66
C HIS A 273 28.47 -0.68 -13.27
N ALA A 274 28.55 -1.45 -12.18
CA ALA A 274 27.42 -2.22 -11.68
C ALA A 274 26.25 -1.30 -11.29
N GLU A 275 26.54 -0.20 -10.59
CA GLU A 275 25.51 0.74 -10.14
C GLU A 275 24.92 1.56 -11.28
N GLN A 276 25.74 1.94 -12.27
CA GLN A 276 25.26 2.58 -13.51
C GLN A 276 24.27 1.68 -14.25
N LYS A 277 24.55 0.38 -14.36
CA LYS A 277 23.64 -0.56 -15.00
C LYS A 277 22.30 -0.66 -14.25
N ILE A 278 22.33 -0.65 -12.92
CA ILE A 278 21.11 -0.65 -12.10
C ILE A 278 20.32 0.64 -12.35
N ARG A 279 20.98 1.80 -12.31
CA ARG A 279 20.36 3.10 -12.61
C ARG A 279 19.69 3.10 -13.98
N ASP A 280 20.41 2.67 -15.01
CA ASP A 280 19.91 2.68 -16.39
C ASP A 280 18.70 1.77 -16.56
N SER A 281 18.70 0.59 -15.90
CA SER A 281 17.53 -0.29 -15.89
C SER A 281 16.32 0.34 -15.19
N LEU A 282 16.54 1.05 -14.08
CA LEU A 282 15.47 1.71 -13.34
C LEU A 282 14.92 2.93 -14.11
N GLU A 283 15.78 3.65 -14.83
CA GLU A 283 15.38 4.74 -15.71
C GLU A 283 14.51 4.24 -16.88
N GLU A 284 14.87 3.10 -17.47
CA GLU A 284 14.06 2.45 -18.50
C GLU A 284 12.68 2.05 -17.96
N GLU A 285 12.62 1.37 -16.81
CA GLU A 285 11.36 1.01 -16.16
C GLU A 285 10.49 2.23 -15.82
N TYR A 286 11.10 3.28 -15.25
CA TYR A 286 10.39 4.54 -14.96
C TYR A 286 9.86 5.19 -16.23
N SER A 287 10.67 5.26 -17.29
CA SER A 287 10.26 5.84 -18.57
C SER A 287 9.06 5.07 -19.18
N ALA A 288 9.06 3.74 -19.09
CA ALA A 288 7.96 2.90 -19.54
C ALA A 288 6.68 3.19 -18.75
N ALA A 289 6.77 3.21 -17.42
CA ALA A 289 5.62 3.54 -16.56
C ALA A 289 5.05 4.94 -16.84
N VAL A 290 5.91 5.93 -17.09
CA VAL A 290 5.49 7.29 -17.47
C VAL A 290 4.77 7.30 -18.81
N THR A 291 5.25 6.54 -19.80
CA THR A 291 4.56 6.44 -21.10
C THR A 291 3.18 5.80 -20.98
N GLU A 292 3.03 4.74 -20.18
CA GLU A 292 1.73 4.13 -19.90
C GLU A 292 0.79 5.10 -19.18
N HIS A 293 1.28 5.81 -18.16
CA HIS A 293 0.47 6.82 -17.48
C HIS A 293 0.00 7.94 -18.43
N ARG A 294 0.88 8.40 -19.34
CA ARG A 294 0.52 9.37 -20.39
C ARG A 294 -0.54 8.82 -21.34
N ARG A 295 -0.48 7.53 -21.70
CA ARG A 295 -1.50 6.85 -22.52
C ARG A 295 -2.85 6.84 -21.80
N PHE A 296 -2.90 6.39 -20.55
CA PHE A 296 -4.13 6.38 -19.74
C PHE A 296 -4.72 7.78 -19.57
N SER A 297 -3.90 8.78 -19.24
CA SER A 297 -4.36 10.18 -19.12
C SER A 297 -4.94 10.69 -20.43
N SER A 298 -4.32 10.36 -21.57
CA SER A 298 -4.82 10.75 -22.89
C SER A 298 -6.16 10.08 -23.21
N PHE A 299 -6.30 8.79 -22.89
CA PHE A 299 -7.56 8.05 -23.05
C PHE A 299 -8.69 8.62 -22.19
N LEU A 300 -8.41 8.94 -20.92
CA LEU A 300 -9.38 9.57 -20.02
C LEU A 300 -9.82 10.95 -20.54
N LYS A 301 -8.89 11.79 -21.01
CA LYS A 301 -9.20 13.08 -21.62
C LYS A 301 -10.05 12.94 -22.88
N ALA A 302 -9.78 11.94 -23.72
CA ALA A 302 -10.58 11.66 -24.90
C ALA A 302 -12.02 11.23 -24.53
N SER A 303 -12.15 10.36 -23.53
CA SER A 303 -13.45 9.89 -23.02
C SER A 303 -14.28 11.03 -22.42
N GLN A 304 -13.64 11.95 -21.68
CA GLN A 304 -14.31 13.13 -21.12
C GLN A 304 -14.83 14.06 -22.23
N ARG A 305 -14.05 14.28 -23.30
CA ARG A 305 -14.47 15.10 -24.45
C ARG A 305 -15.67 14.49 -25.17
N LEU A 306 -15.68 13.16 -25.35
CA LEU A 306 -16.82 12.44 -25.95
C LEU A 306 -18.07 12.53 -25.07
N GLY A 307 -17.93 12.44 -23.75
CA GLY A 307 -19.05 12.61 -22.80
C GLY A 307 -19.63 14.02 -22.75
N THR A 308 -18.87 15.04 -23.15
CA THR A 308 -19.36 16.44 -23.20
C THR A 308 -20.01 16.78 -24.55
N GLN A 309 -19.89 15.90 -25.56
CA GLN A 309 -20.42 16.09 -26.91
C GLN A 309 -21.75 15.36 -27.18
N ALA A 310 -22.30 14.61 -26.22
CA ALA A 310 -23.65 14.05 -26.35
C ALA A 310 -24.70 15.15 -26.04
N PRO A 311 -25.42 15.69 -27.04
CA PRO A 311 -26.54 16.59 -26.77
C PRO A 311 -27.72 15.74 -26.33
N ILE A 312 -28.39 16.18 -25.27
CA ILE A 312 -29.75 15.74 -24.91
C ILE A 312 -30.71 16.16 -26.03
#